data_AF-A0A7Y3HMV6-F1
#
_entry.id   AF-A0A7Y3HMV6-F1
#
_cell.length_a   1.000
_cell.length_b   1.000
_cell.length_c   1.000
_cell.angle_alpha   90.00
_cell.angle_beta   90.00
_cell.angle_gamma   90.00
#
_symmetry.space_group_name_H-M   'P 1'
#
loop_
_entity.id
_entity.type
_entity.pdbx_description
1 polymer ?
#
loop_
_entity_poly.entity_id
_entity_poly.type
_entity_poly.pdbx_seq_one_letter_code
_entity_poly.pdbx_strand_id
1 'polypeptide(L)'
;MKNISVVGAGLVGSLLSIYLAKKGFNVNVFERRPDLRNTDISAGKSINLALSNRGWKALEGAGLGDDIRKIAIPMPGRIMHSTTGELSFQPYGKKDQAIYSVSRGGLNEIMLNKAEKHGAKILFNKRCKSIDFCIPKITLEDYKTKDITEVNSDVVFGTDGAFSAVRYQMQKTDRYNYHQMFLEHGYKELSIHPDENGNHKLDKNALHIWPRGGFMLIALPNLDGSFTVTLFLAYEGEESFQNL
;
A
#
# COMPACT_ATOMS: atom_id res chain seq x y z
N MET A 1 -18.39 -25.69 0.39
CA MET A 1 -17.88 -24.30 0.25
C MET A 1 -16.39 -24.41 -0.01
N LYS A 2 -15.86 -23.80 -1.08
CA LYS A 2 -14.41 -23.90 -1.36
C LYS A 2 -13.61 -23.08 -0.34
N ASN A 3 -12.50 -23.64 0.13
CA ASN A 3 -11.53 -23.00 0.99
C ASN A 3 -10.52 -22.25 0.12
N ILE A 4 -10.40 -20.94 0.34
CA ILE A 4 -9.47 -20.08 -0.38
C ILE A 4 -8.49 -19.48 0.62
N SER A 5 -7.20 -19.60 0.31
CA SER A 5 -6.14 -18.98 1.07
C SER A 5 -5.60 -17.76 0.36
N VAL A 6 -5.45 -16.65 1.08
CA VAL A 6 -4.84 -15.40 0.59
C VAL A 6 -3.57 -15.15 1.40
N VAL A 7 -2.43 -15.08 0.74
CA VAL A 7 -1.13 -14.85 1.39
C VAL A 7 -0.81 -13.36 1.31
N GLY A 8 -0.79 -12.68 2.46
CA GLY A 8 -0.58 -11.24 2.61
C GLY A 8 -1.90 -10.46 2.81
N ALA A 9 -2.00 -9.73 3.92
CA ALA A 9 -3.14 -8.86 4.26
C ALA A 9 -2.80 -7.36 4.05
N GLY A 10 -2.08 -7.09 2.95
CA GLY A 10 -1.89 -5.73 2.44
C GLY A 10 -3.08 -5.28 1.60
N LEU A 11 -2.94 -4.15 0.91
CA LEU A 11 -4.05 -3.50 0.20
C LEU A 11 -4.82 -4.44 -0.75
N VAL A 12 -4.08 -5.19 -1.58
CA VAL A 12 -4.67 -6.08 -2.58
C VAL A 12 -5.30 -7.32 -1.94
N GLY A 13 -4.60 -7.94 -0.98
CA GLY A 13 -5.09 -9.15 -0.29
C GLY A 13 -6.35 -8.89 0.52
N SER A 14 -6.39 -7.78 1.25
CA SER A 14 -7.56 -7.33 2.02
C SER A 14 -8.74 -7.05 1.09
N LEU A 15 -8.53 -6.32 -0.02
CA LEU A 15 -9.57 -6.03 -1.00
C LEU A 15 -10.12 -7.30 -1.65
N LEU A 16 -9.23 -8.20 -2.10
CA LEU A 16 -9.61 -9.47 -2.71
C LEU A 16 -10.44 -10.32 -1.74
N SER A 17 -10.06 -10.35 -0.46
CA SER A 17 -10.75 -11.12 0.57
C SER A 17 -12.19 -10.67 0.75
N ILE A 18 -12.49 -9.37 0.64
CA ILE A 18 -13.87 -8.83 0.66
C ILE A 18 -14.67 -9.40 -0.51
N TYR A 19 -14.11 -9.36 -1.74
CA TYR A 19 -14.79 -9.87 -2.93
C TYR A 19 -15.05 -11.37 -2.85
N LEU A 20 -14.08 -12.14 -2.38
CA LEU A 20 -14.22 -13.59 -2.23
C LEU A 20 -15.23 -13.95 -1.14
N ALA A 21 -15.18 -13.28 0.01
CA ALA A 21 -16.12 -13.52 1.10
C ALA A 21 -17.57 -13.17 0.69
N LYS A 22 -17.78 -12.06 -0.03
CA LYS A 22 -19.08 -11.69 -0.62
C LYS A 22 -19.64 -12.73 -1.59
N LYS A 23 -18.77 -13.50 -2.26
CA LYS A 23 -19.17 -14.60 -3.15
C LYS A 23 -19.46 -15.91 -2.41
N GLY A 24 -19.37 -15.93 -1.08
CA GLY A 24 -19.64 -17.12 -0.28
C GLY A 24 -18.51 -18.15 -0.32
N PHE A 25 -17.25 -17.72 -0.42
CA PHE A 25 -16.10 -18.59 -0.19
C PHE A 25 -15.65 -18.57 1.28
N ASN A 26 -15.04 -19.66 1.75
CA ASN A 26 -14.39 -19.67 3.06
C ASN A 26 -12.95 -19.14 2.90
N VAL A 27 -12.73 -17.88 3.30
CA VAL A 27 -11.47 -17.16 3.03
C VAL A 27 -10.60 -17.12 4.28
N ASN A 28 -9.39 -17.67 4.20
CA ASN A 28 -8.35 -17.50 5.21
C ASN A 28 -7.24 -16.62 4.66
N VAL A 29 -6.90 -15.55 5.38
CA VAL A 29 -5.84 -14.60 5.01
C VAL A 29 -4.69 -14.77 5.98
N PHE A 30 -3.47 -14.94 5.47
CA PHE A 30 -2.28 -15.11 6.30
C PHE A 30 -1.36 -13.90 6.17
N GLU A 31 -1.12 -13.18 7.26
CA GLU A 31 -0.25 -12.00 7.30
C GLU A 31 0.98 -12.25 8.16
N ARG A 32 2.15 -11.92 7.61
CA ARG A 32 3.43 -12.07 8.29
C ARG A 32 3.56 -11.13 9.49
N ARG A 33 3.10 -9.89 9.36
CA ARG A 33 3.19 -8.85 10.39
C ARG A 33 2.15 -9.10 11.50
N PRO A 34 2.36 -8.54 12.70
CA PRO A 34 1.28 -8.42 13.68
C PRO A 34 0.17 -7.50 13.14
N ASP A 35 -0.97 -7.50 13.82
CA ASP A 35 -2.09 -6.63 13.49
C ASP A 35 -1.76 -5.16 13.79
N LEU A 36 -1.56 -4.39 12.73
CA LEU A 36 -1.19 -2.98 12.82
C LEU A 36 -2.33 -2.08 13.33
N ARG A 37 -3.57 -2.58 13.40
CA ARG A 37 -4.68 -1.86 14.03
C ARG A 37 -4.51 -1.73 15.55
N ASN A 38 -3.78 -2.67 16.14
CA ASN A 38 -3.57 -2.78 17.58
C ASN A 38 -2.12 -2.52 18.00
N THR A 39 -1.23 -2.21 17.05
CA THR A 39 0.21 -2.05 17.32
C THR A 39 0.79 -0.83 16.62
N ASP A 40 1.31 0.11 17.41
CA ASP A 40 2.12 1.21 16.89
C ASP A 40 3.50 0.70 16.51
N ILE A 41 3.69 0.42 15.22
CA ILE A 41 5.02 0.10 14.68
C ILE A 41 5.61 1.35 14.04
N SER A 42 6.65 1.91 14.68
CA SER A 42 7.44 3.04 14.16
C SER A 42 8.07 2.75 12.78
N ALA A 43 8.28 1.47 12.44
CA ALA A 43 8.78 1.03 11.15
C ALA A 43 7.69 1.01 10.06
N GLY A 44 7.57 2.17 9.40
CA GLY A 44 6.75 2.36 8.21
C GLY A 44 5.55 3.26 8.45
N LYS A 45 5.78 4.50 8.88
CA LYS A 45 4.86 5.60 8.56
C LYS A 45 4.54 5.43 7.10
N SER A 46 3.30 5.06 6.81
CA SER A 46 2.98 4.58 5.49
C SER A 46 2.89 5.79 4.58
N ILE A 47 3.63 5.84 3.47
CA ILE A 47 3.39 6.84 2.42
C ILE A 47 1.89 7.00 2.17
N ASN A 48 1.47 8.25 2.00
CA ASN A 48 0.18 8.51 1.38
C ASN A 48 0.18 7.94 -0.03
N LEU A 49 -1.00 7.52 -0.47
CA LEU A 49 -1.24 6.99 -1.79
C LEU A 49 -2.04 7.99 -2.59
N ALA A 50 -1.64 8.15 -3.85
CA ALA A 50 -2.43 8.79 -4.88
C ALA A 50 -3.47 7.78 -5.42
N LEU A 51 -4.70 7.84 -4.91
CA LEU A 51 -5.82 7.03 -5.34
C LEU A 51 -6.48 7.65 -6.58
N SER A 52 -6.44 6.92 -7.69
CA SER A 52 -7.05 7.31 -8.97
C SER A 52 -8.33 6.52 -9.27
N ASN A 53 -8.98 6.82 -10.39
CA ASN A 53 -10.24 6.21 -10.83
C ASN A 53 -10.23 4.66 -10.82
N ARG A 54 -9.11 4.03 -11.16
CA ARG A 54 -9.00 2.55 -11.16
C ARG A 54 -9.12 1.99 -9.74
N GLY A 55 -8.48 2.63 -8.77
CA GLY A 55 -8.57 2.24 -7.37
C GLY A 55 -9.96 2.50 -6.82
N TRP A 56 -10.57 3.65 -7.14
CA TRP A 56 -11.96 3.95 -6.78
C TRP A 56 -12.94 2.89 -7.28
N LYS A 57 -12.90 2.53 -8.56
CA LYS A 57 -13.78 1.50 -9.12
C LYS A 57 -13.65 0.16 -8.38
N ALA A 58 -12.43 -0.23 -7.99
CA ALA A 58 -12.20 -1.45 -7.24
C ALA A 58 -12.73 -1.37 -5.79
N LEU A 59 -12.60 -0.22 -5.13
CA LEU A 59 -13.11 0.00 -3.78
C LEU A 59 -14.65 0.11 -3.76
N GLU A 60 -15.24 0.78 -4.74
CA GLU A 60 -16.69 0.90 -4.89
C GLU A 60 -17.35 -0.45 -5.14
N GLY A 61 -16.78 -1.29 -6.02
CA GLY A 61 -17.28 -2.66 -6.21
C GLY A 61 -17.18 -3.52 -4.94
N ALA A 62 -16.24 -3.20 -4.04
CA ALA A 62 -16.12 -3.83 -2.74
C ALA A 62 -17.05 -3.20 -1.68
N GLY A 63 -17.80 -2.14 -2.00
CA GLY A 63 -18.70 -1.44 -1.08
C GLY A 63 -17.96 -0.65 0.00
N LEU A 64 -16.80 -0.09 -0.36
CA LEU A 64 -15.92 0.71 0.50
C LEU A 64 -15.90 2.21 0.14
N GLY A 65 -16.53 2.60 -0.97
CA GLY A 65 -16.41 3.95 -1.53
C GLY A 65 -16.68 5.06 -0.51
N ASP A 66 -17.78 4.98 0.21
CA ASP A 66 -18.18 6.02 1.16
C ASP A 66 -17.29 6.08 2.41
N ASP A 67 -16.78 4.93 2.85
CA ASP A 67 -15.85 4.85 3.98
C ASP A 67 -14.50 5.48 3.61
N ILE A 68 -14.01 5.24 2.39
CA ILE A 68 -12.74 5.81 1.92
C ILE A 68 -12.87 7.30 1.61
N ARG A 69 -14.02 7.78 1.12
CA ARG A 69 -14.25 9.22 0.86
C ARG A 69 -14.06 10.08 2.11
N LYS A 70 -14.41 9.55 3.29
CA LYS A 70 -14.24 10.27 4.58
C LYS A 70 -12.79 10.52 4.94
N ILE A 71 -11.88 9.69 4.45
CA ILE A 71 -10.44 9.77 4.76
C ILE A 71 -9.58 10.22 3.57
N ALA A 72 -10.22 10.68 2.49
CA ALA A 72 -9.56 11.01 1.23
C ALA A 72 -9.60 12.52 0.97
N ILE A 73 -8.46 13.11 0.61
CA ILE A 73 -8.38 14.53 0.24
C ILE A 73 -8.29 14.65 -1.29
N PRO A 74 -9.24 15.33 -1.96
CA PRO A 74 -9.20 15.49 -3.41
C PRO A 74 -8.10 16.47 -3.82
N MET A 75 -7.31 16.08 -4.82
CA MET A 75 -6.27 16.87 -5.48
C MET A 75 -6.60 16.98 -6.98
N PRO A 76 -7.32 18.02 -7.43
CA PRO A 76 -7.64 18.25 -8.84
C PRO A 76 -6.42 18.51 -9.73
N GLY A 77 -5.26 18.82 -9.17
CA GLY A 77 -4.05 19.10 -9.93
C GLY A 77 -2.78 18.98 -9.10
N ARG A 78 -1.68 19.39 -9.71
CA ARG A 78 -0.36 19.48 -9.08
C ARG A 78 0.11 20.93 -9.02
N ILE A 79 0.86 21.26 -7.97
CA ILE A 79 1.57 22.53 -7.83
C ILE A 79 3.06 22.25 -8.00
N MET A 80 3.66 22.85 -9.01
CA MET A 80 5.10 22.79 -9.24
C MET A 80 5.79 23.92 -8.50
N HIS A 81 6.83 23.60 -7.75
CA HIS A 81 7.68 24.54 -7.03
C HIS A 81 9.01 24.69 -7.76
N SER A 82 9.21 25.84 -8.41
CA SER A 82 10.46 26.14 -9.13
C SER A 82 11.65 26.34 -8.18
N THR A 83 12.85 26.50 -8.72
CA THR A 83 14.05 26.87 -7.95
C THR A 83 14.06 28.35 -7.56
N THR A 84 13.32 29.20 -8.27
CA THR A 84 13.15 30.64 -7.95
C THR A 84 12.05 30.92 -6.93
N GLY A 85 11.30 29.89 -6.52
CA GLY A 85 10.16 29.99 -5.60
C GLY A 85 8.81 30.25 -6.28
N GLU A 86 8.79 30.32 -7.62
CA GLU A 86 7.56 30.46 -8.40
C GLU A 86 6.71 29.18 -8.32
N LEU A 87 5.39 29.38 -8.17
CA LEU A 87 4.41 28.30 -8.10
C LEU A 87 3.58 28.27 -9.39
N SER A 88 3.45 27.09 -9.99
CA SER A 88 2.51 26.87 -11.11
C SER A 88 1.54 25.74 -10.81
N PHE A 89 0.24 26.03 -10.90
CA PHE A 89 -0.81 25.03 -10.77
C PHE A 89 -1.13 24.41 -12.13
N GLN A 90 -1.19 23.08 -12.18
CA GLN A 90 -1.48 22.31 -13.38
C GLN A 90 -2.62 21.32 -13.09
N PRO A 91 -3.83 21.55 -13.62
CA PRO A 91 -4.95 20.63 -13.42
C PRO A 91 -4.67 19.29 -14.10
N TYR A 92 -5.12 18.19 -13.48
CA TYR A 92 -4.98 16.85 -14.07
C TYR A 92 -5.93 16.61 -15.25
N GLY A 93 -7.07 17.30 -15.27
CA GLY A 93 -8.11 17.07 -16.25
C GLY A 93 -9.20 18.14 -16.22
N LYS A 94 -10.42 17.73 -16.55
CA LYS A 94 -11.59 18.62 -16.54
C LYS A 94 -12.02 18.95 -15.12
N LYS A 95 -12.95 19.92 -15.00
CA LYS A 95 -13.64 20.23 -13.75
C LYS A 95 -14.18 18.94 -13.10
N ASP A 96 -14.05 18.84 -11.79
CA ASP A 96 -14.48 17.72 -10.92
C ASP A 96 -13.67 16.41 -11.06
N GLN A 97 -12.57 16.41 -11.82
CA GLN A 97 -11.63 15.28 -11.86
C GLN A 97 -10.48 15.51 -10.88
N ALA A 98 -10.23 14.54 -10.01
CA ALA A 98 -9.17 14.60 -9.01
C ALA A 98 -8.51 13.24 -8.78
N ILE A 99 -7.25 13.29 -8.39
CA ILE A 99 -6.56 12.19 -7.69
C ILE A 99 -6.74 12.44 -6.20
N TYR A 100 -6.81 11.40 -5.38
CA TYR A 100 -7.08 11.55 -3.95
C TYR A 100 -5.87 11.13 -3.13
N SER A 101 -5.50 11.93 -2.12
CA SER A 101 -4.52 11.55 -1.11
C SER A 101 -5.22 10.73 -0.04
N VAL A 102 -4.72 9.52 0.21
CA VAL A 102 -5.23 8.62 1.26
C VAL A 102 -4.07 7.98 2.00
N SER A 103 -4.13 7.90 3.32
CA SER A 103 -3.16 7.15 4.12
C SER A 103 -3.23 5.66 3.77
N ARG A 104 -2.08 5.05 3.46
CA ARG A 104 -2.00 3.60 3.19
C ARG A 104 -2.44 2.79 4.40
N GLY A 105 -2.04 3.18 5.61
CA GLY A 105 -2.44 2.54 6.87
C GLY A 105 -3.95 2.58 7.05
N GLY A 106 -4.54 3.78 7.00
CA GLY A 106 -5.99 3.96 7.15
C GLY A 106 -6.81 3.23 6.07
N LEU A 107 -6.34 3.23 4.83
CA LEU A 107 -6.96 2.47 3.75
C LEU A 107 -6.93 0.96 4.02
N ASN A 108 -5.79 0.43 4.48
CA ASN A 108 -5.67 -1.00 4.77
C ASN A 108 -6.54 -1.42 5.94
N GLU A 109 -6.56 -0.63 7.02
CA GLU A 109 -7.39 -0.89 8.20
C GLU A 109 -8.87 -1.00 7.84
N ILE A 110 -9.41 -0.05 7.09
CA ILE A 110 -10.81 -0.08 6.65
C ILE A 110 -11.10 -1.36 5.86
N MET A 111 -10.18 -1.77 4.98
CA MET A 111 -10.34 -3.00 4.20
C MET A 111 -10.27 -4.27 5.05
N LEU A 112 -9.37 -4.35 6.02
CA LEU A 112 -9.26 -5.47 6.95
C LEU A 112 -10.56 -5.62 7.76
N ASN A 113 -11.03 -4.53 8.36
CA ASN A 113 -12.29 -4.50 9.12
C ASN A 113 -13.48 -4.95 8.27
N LYS A 114 -13.54 -4.49 7.01
CA LYS A 114 -14.61 -4.88 6.08
C LYS A 114 -14.51 -6.35 5.67
N ALA A 115 -13.30 -6.88 5.46
CA ALA A 115 -13.08 -8.28 5.12
C ALA A 115 -13.56 -9.21 6.23
N GLU A 116 -13.18 -8.92 7.49
CA GLU A 116 -13.63 -9.67 8.66
C GLU A 116 -15.15 -9.60 8.84
N LYS A 117 -15.75 -8.41 8.65
CA LYS A 117 -17.21 -8.23 8.68
C LYS A 117 -17.94 -9.08 7.64
N HIS A 118 -17.31 -9.38 6.51
CA HIS A 118 -17.84 -10.27 5.48
C HIS A 118 -17.49 -11.76 5.72
N GLY A 119 -16.81 -12.09 6.80
CA GLY A 119 -16.52 -13.47 7.21
C GLY A 119 -15.14 -13.99 6.82
N ALA A 120 -14.25 -13.16 6.27
CA ALA A 120 -12.86 -13.56 6.04
C ALA A 120 -12.13 -13.70 7.38
N LYS A 121 -11.36 -14.77 7.54
CA LYS A 121 -10.55 -15.02 8.75
C LYS A 121 -9.12 -14.54 8.49
N ILE A 122 -8.68 -13.52 9.22
CA ILE A 122 -7.34 -12.94 9.05
C ILE A 122 -6.45 -13.42 10.19
N LEU A 123 -5.37 -14.12 9.85
CA LEU A 123 -4.41 -14.71 10.78
C LEU A 123 -3.06 -13.98 10.66
N PHE A 124 -2.78 -13.14 11.64
CA PHE A 124 -1.54 -12.38 11.75
C PHE A 124 -0.40 -13.20 12.35
N ASN A 125 0.83 -12.70 12.23
CA ASN A 125 2.06 -13.39 12.64
C ASN A 125 2.29 -14.73 11.92
N LYS A 126 1.67 -14.95 10.76
CA LYS A 126 1.80 -16.16 9.95
C LYS A 126 2.63 -15.87 8.70
N ARG A 127 3.91 -16.22 8.75
CA ARG A 127 4.82 -16.07 7.60
C ARG A 127 4.69 -17.27 6.66
N CYS A 128 4.33 -17.02 5.40
CA CYS A 128 4.44 -18.06 4.36
C CYS A 128 5.92 -18.35 4.05
N LYS A 129 6.32 -19.61 4.20
CA LYS A 129 7.68 -20.11 3.91
C LYS A 129 7.76 -20.78 2.54
N SER A 130 6.77 -21.61 2.23
CA SER A 130 6.68 -22.36 0.97
C SER A 130 5.23 -22.66 0.63
N ILE A 131 5.02 -22.96 -0.65
CA ILE A 131 3.78 -23.45 -1.21
C ILE A 131 4.12 -24.65 -2.07
N ASP A 132 3.38 -25.73 -1.90
CA ASP A 132 3.35 -26.85 -2.83
C ASP A 132 2.24 -26.59 -3.86
N PHE A 133 2.57 -26.70 -5.15
CA PHE A 133 1.63 -26.46 -6.25
C PHE A 133 0.97 -27.73 -6.76
N CYS A 134 1.57 -28.90 -6.51
CA CYS A 134 0.99 -30.20 -6.86
C CYS A 134 -0.15 -30.54 -5.91
N ILE A 135 0.07 -30.25 -4.62
CA ILE A 135 -0.95 -30.32 -3.58
C ILE A 135 -1.06 -28.90 -3.02
N PRO A 136 -2.16 -28.15 -3.27
CA PRO A 136 -2.29 -26.74 -2.89
C PRO A 136 -2.24 -26.58 -1.36
N LYS A 137 -1.01 -26.50 -0.85
CA LYS A 137 -0.67 -26.54 0.57
C LYS A 137 0.32 -25.43 0.86
N ILE A 138 0.04 -24.69 1.92
CA ILE A 138 0.85 -23.56 2.37
C ILE A 138 1.56 -23.96 3.66
N THR A 139 2.88 -23.79 3.70
CA THR A 139 3.69 -23.94 4.91
C THR A 139 3.87 -22.57 5.56
N LEU A 140 3.37 -22.44 6.78
CA LEU A 140 3.38 -21.20 7.56
C LEU A 140 4.25 -21.35 8.80
N GLU A 141 5.06 -20.34 9.09
CA GLU A 141 5.84 -20.21 10.31
C GLU A 141 5.20 -19.11 11.18
N ASP A 142 4.87 -19.45 12.43
CA ASP A 142 4.42 -18.46 13.40
C ASP A 142 5.60 -17.58 13.84
N TYR A 143 5.45 -16.26 13.75
CA TYR A 143 6.53 -15.35 14.10
C TYR A 143 6.91 -15.41 15.58
N LYS A 144 5.95 -15.67 16.48
CA LYS A 144 6.15 -15.70 17.93
C LYS A 144 6.67 -17.06 18.41
N THR A 145 5.98 -18.14 18.04
CA THR A 145 6.31 -19.48 18.57
C THR A 145 7.36 -20.21 17.75
N LYS A 146 7.59 -19.78 16.49
CA LYS A 146 8.38 -20.49 15.48
C LYS A 146 7.79 -21.83 15.02
N ASP A 147 6.56 -22.13 15.43
CA ASP A 147 5.87 -23.34 15.01
C ASP A 147 5.61 -23.31 13.50
N ILE A 148 5.79 -24.48 12.88
CA ILE A 148 5.46 -24.70 11.48
C ILE A 148 4.09 -25.37 11.41
N THR A 149 3.22 -24.79 10.60
CA THR A 149 1.88 -25.33 10.33
C THR A 149 1.65 -25.46 8.84
N GLU A 150 0.90 -26.47 8.45
CA GLU A 150 0.51 -26.70 7.06
C GLU A 150 -0.99 -26.48 6.89
N VAL A 151 -1.37 -25.77 5.83
CA VAL A 151 -2.77 -25.50 5.50
C VAL A 151 -3.05 -25.93 4.07
N ASN A 152 -3.98 -26.87 3.91
CA ASN A 152 -4.52 -27.25 2.60
C ASN A 152 -5.58 -26.23 2.16
N SER A 153 -5.64 -25.93 0.88
CA SER A 153 -6.59 -24.99 0.29
C SER A 153 -7.03 -25.45 -1.10
N ASP A 154 -8.22 -25.08 -1.55
CA ASP A 154 -8.62 -25.36 -2.93
C ASP A 154 -7.95 -24.40 -3.92
N VAL A 155 -7.68 -23.15 -3.48
CA VAL A 155 -7.04 -22.10 -4.26
C VAL A 155 -6.18 -21.23 -3.36
N VAL A 156 -4.99 -20.87 -3.84
CA VAL A 156 -4.09 -19.94 -3.15
C VAL A 156 -3.88 -18.69 -3.98
N PHE A 157 -4.11 -17.52 -3.40
CA PHE A 157 -3.77 -16.21 -3.98
C PHE A 157 -2.53 -15.64 -3.30
N GLY A 158 -1.47 -15.39 -4.08
CA GLY A 158 -0.28 -14.67 -3.63
C GLY A 158 -0.47 -13.15 -3.74
N THR A 159 -0.67 -12.49 -2.61
CA THR A 159 -0.82 -11.01 -2.50
C THR A 159 0.20 -10.42 -1.52
N ASP A 160 1.35 -11.07 -1.38
CA ASP A 160 2.41 -10.86 -0.38
C ASP A 160 3.50 -9.87 -0.82
N GLY A 161 3.18 -9.04 -1.83
CA GLY A 161 3.94 -7.84 -2.17
C GLY A 161 5.18 -8.08 -3.04
N ALA A 162 6.05 -7.06 -3.08
CA ALA A 162 7.21 -7.04 -3.98
C ALA A 162 8.18 -8.20 -3.73
N PHE A 163 8.38 -8.61 -2.47
CA PHE A 163 9.26 -9.73 -2.07
C PHE A 163 8.46 -10.99 -1.74
N SER A 164 7.61 -11.40 -2.69
CA SER A 164 6.65 -12.49 -2.55
C SER A 164 7.32 -13.85 -2.37
N ALA A 165 6.94 -14.55 -1.29
CA ALA A 165 7.28 -15.95 -1.07
C ALA A 165 6.55 -16.86 -2.06
N VAL A 166 5.30 -16.53 -2.42
CA VAL A 166 4.53 -17.28 -3.42
C VAL A 166 5.24 -17.26 -4.77
N ARG A 167 5.60 -16.07 -5.26
CA ARG A 167 6.31 -15.90 -6.53
C ARG A 167 7.65 -16.63 -6.53
N TYR A 168 8.38 -16.60 -5.42
CA TYR A 168 9.66 -17.30 -5.29
C TYR A 168 9.52 -18.82 -5.49
N GLN A 169 8.42 -19.42 -5.00
CA GLN A 169 8.16 -20.84 -5.27
C GLN A 169 7.74 -21.07 -6.73
N MET A 170 6.94 -20.18 -7.32
CA MET A 170 6.54 -20.29 -8.74
C MET A 170 7.75 -20.22 -9.68
N GLN A 171 8.80 -19.45 -9.35
CA GLN A 171 10.02 -19.39 -10.15
C GLN A 171 10.75 -20.74 -10.32
N LYS A 172 10.46 -21.71 -9.45
CA LYS A 172 11.04 -23.06 -9.52
C LYS A 172 10.24 -24.01 -10.41
N THR A 173 9.08 -23.60 -10.91
CA THR A 173 8.26 -24.42 -11.82
C THR A 173 8.77 -24.29 -13.26
N ASP A 174 8.42 -25.26 -14.10
CA ASP A 174 8.83 -25.25 -15.50
C ASP A 174 8.30 -24.02 -16.26
N ARG A 175 9.09 -23.54 -17.23
CA ARG A 175 8.78 -22.42 -18.14
C ARG A 175 8.37 -21.10 -17.45
N TYR A 176 8.90 -20.81 -16.26
CA TYR A 176 8.65 -19.54 -15.56
C TYR A 176 9.69 -18.45 -15.91
N ASN A 177 9.23 -17.33 -16.49
CA ASN A 177 10.09 -16.18 -16.77
C ASN A 177 10.07 -15.18 -15.60
N TYR A 178 11.25 -14.74 -15.14
CA TYR A 178 11.39 -13.75 -14.08
C TYR A 178 12.55 -12.80 -14.37
N HIS A 179 12.34 -11.51 -14.10
CA HIS A 179 13.37 -10.49 -14.12
C HIS A 179 13.16 -9.53 -12.94
N GLN A 180 14.25 -9.15 -12.28
CA GLN A 180 14.26 -8.20 -11.17
C GLN A 180 15.40 -7.21 -11.36
N MET A 181 15.07 -5.92 -11.27
CA MET A 181 16.01 -4.82 -11.39
C MET A 181 15.76 -3.85 -10.24
N PHE A 182 16.83 -3.38 -9.62
CA PHE A 182 16.78 -2.30 -8.64
C PHE A 182 17.11 -0.98 -9.35
N LEU A 183 16.38 0.08 -9.02
CA LEU A 183 16.66 1.42 -9.52
C LEU A 183 17.82 2.05 -8.73
N GLU A 184 18.56 2.95 -9.37
CA GLU A 184 19.65 3.71 -8.76
C GLU A 184 19.17 4.75 -7.74
N HIS A 185 17.89 5.15 -7.82
CA HIS A 185 17.24 6.06 -6.88
C HIS A 185 16.60 5.32 -5.71
N GLY A 186 16.86 5.82 -4.51
CA GLY A 186 16.13 5.49 -3.29
C GLY A 186 15.05 6.52 -2.97
N TYR A 187 14.41 6.36 -1.81
CA TYR A 187 13.54 7.39 -1.26
C TYR A 187 13.67 7.53 0.25
N LYS A 188 13.38 8.73 0.75
CA LYS A 188 13.27 9.03 2.18
C LYS A 188 12.00 9.83 2.45
N GLU A 189 11.31 9.48 3.53
CA GLU A 189 10.15 10.22 3.99
C GLU A 189 10.56 11.36 4.94
N LEU A 190 9.97 12.53 4.70
CA LEU A 190 10.06 13.72 5.53
C LEU A 190 8.62 14.18 5.85
N SER A 191 8.47 15.12 6.78
CA SER A 191 7.16 15.62 7.17
C SER A 191 7.15 17.14 7.23
N ILE A 192 6.11 17.74 6.66
CA ILE A 192 5.76 19.14 6.94
C ILE A 192 4.67 19.11 8.00
N HIS A 193 5.01 19.55 9.21
CA HIS A 193 4.06 19.62 10.33
C HIS A 193 2.99 20.70 10.07
N PRO A 194 1.78 20.53 10.62
CA PRO A 194 0.74 21.55 10.57
C PRO A 194 1.24 22.88 11.18
N ASP A 195 0.50 23.96 10.93
CA ASP A 195 0.71 25.21 11.64
C ASP A 195 0.27 25.12 13.11
N GLU A 196 0.44 26.21 13.87
CA GLU A 196 0.08 26.28 15.29
C GLU A 196 -1.42 26.03 15.56
N ASN A 197 -2.27 26.23 14.55
CA ASN A 197 -3.71 26.03 14.61
C ASN A 197 -4.15 24.64 14.07
N GLY A 198 -3.21 23.79 13.66
CA GLY A 198 -3.52 22.49 13.06
C GLY A 198 -3.87 22.53 11.56
N ASN A 199 -3.66 23.65 10.87
CA ASN A 199 -3.95 23.78 9.45
C ASN A 199 -2.79 23.35 8.55
N HIS A 200 -3.13 23.04 7.30
CA HIS A 200 -2.18 22.81 6.22
C HIS A 200 -1.37 24.08 5.90
N LYS A 201 -0.04 23.96 5.89
CA LYS A 201 0.88 25.05 5.49
C LYS A 201 0.96 25.29 3.98
N LEU A 202 0.48 24.33 3.19
CA LEU A 202 0.40 24.39 1.73
C LEU A 202 -1.04 24.08 1.29
N ASP A 203 -1.35 24.28 0.01
CA ASP A 203 -2.67 23.93 -0.54
C ASP A 203 -2.93 22.43 -0.43
N LYS A 204 -3.84 22.05 0.47
CA LYS A 204 -4.23 20.66 0.70
C LYS A 204 -4.94 20.02 -0.50
N ASN A 205 -5.39 20.79 -1.48
CA ASN A 205 -6.07 20.30 -2.68
C ASN A 205 -5.13 20.17 -3.88
N ALA A 206 -3.82 20.00 -3.64
CA ALA A 206 -2.85 19.74 -4.69
C ALA A 206 -1.79 18.70 -4.30
N LEU A 207 -1.27 18.00 -5.30
CA LEU A 207 0.02 17.31 -5.18
C LEU A 207 1.14 18.32 -5.38
N HIS A 208 1.98 18.54 -4.37
CA HIS A 208 3.12 19.44 -4.53
C HIS A 208 4.34 18.70 -5.06
N ILE A 209 5.07 19.30 -6.00
CA ILE A 209 6.26 18.71 -6.64
C ILE A 209 7.38 19.74 -6.73
N TRP A 210 8.57 19.36 -6.28
CA TRP A 210 9.82 20.11 -6.43
C TRP A 210 10.76 19.32 -7.36
N PRO A 211 10.71 19.57 -8.69
CA PRO A 211 11.60 18.91 -9.63
C PRO A 211 13.00 19.56 -9.58
N ARG A 212 14.06 18.75 -9.48
CA ARG A 212 15.45 19.25 -9.44
C ARG A 212 16.38 18.54 -10.43
N GLY A 213 15.84 17.77 -11.36
CA GLY A 213 16.63 16.99 -12.31
C GLY A 213 17.10 15.69 -11.68
N GLY A 214 18.29 15.69 -11.06
CA GLY A 214 18.90 14.51 -10.43
C GLY A 214 18.10 13.95 -9.25
N PHE A 215 17.28 14.79 -8.63
CA PHE A 215 16.37 14.42 -7.54
C PHE A 215 15.03 15.15 -7.64
N MET A 216 14.07 14.72 -6.83
CA MET A 216 12.78 15.39 -6.73
C MET A 216 12.14 15.17 -5.36
N LEU A 217 11.29 16.12 -4.96
CA LEU A 217 10.40 15.95 -3.82
C LEU A 217 8.95 15.97 -4.29
N ILE A 218 8.11 15.17 -3.63
CA ILE A 218 6.65 15.30 -3.72
C ILE A 218 6.07 15.41 -2.32
N ALA A 219 4.98 16.13 -2.14
CA ALA A 219 4.25 16.19 -0.88
C ALA A 219 2.77 15.90 -1.08
N LEU A 220 2.26 14.96 -0.27
CA LEU A 220 0.84 14.60 -0.24
C LEU A 220 0.22 15.06 1.09
N PRO A 221 -0.98 15.68 1.06
CA PRO A 221 -1.66 16.18 2.25
C PRO A 221 -2.23 15.04 3.11
N ASN A 222 -2.18 15.22 4.44
CA ASN A 222 -2.81 14.38 5.46
C ASN A 222 -4.05 15.08 6.05
N LEU A 223 -4.95 14.36 6.71
CA LEU A 223 -6.14 14.97 7.33
C LEU A 223 -5.83 15.84 8.56
N ASP A 224 -4.69 15.60 9.21
CA ASP A 224 -4.24 16.27 10.44
C ASP A 224 -3.52 17.61 10.19
N GLY A 225 -3.61 18.16 8.97
CA GLY A 225 -2.92 19.39 8.59
C GLY A 225 -1.47 19.20 8.17
N SER A 226 -0.89 18.00 8.32
CA SER A 226 0.49 17.72 7.89
C SER A 226 0.58 17.35 6.41
N PHE A 227 1.80 17.29 5.88
CA PHE A 227 2.11 16.65 4.60
C PHE A 227 3.18 15.58 4.80
N THR A 228 2.99 14.45 4.12
CA THR A 228 4.02 13.44 3.94
C THR A 228 4.82 13.81 2.70
N VAL A 229 6.11 14.08 2.88
CA VAL A 229 7.03 14.45 1.81
C VAL A 229 7.89 13.24 1.46
N THR A 230 8.06 12.95 0.18
CA THR A 230 8.97 11.91 -0.31
C THR A 230 10.05 12.54 -1.15
N LEU A 231 11.30 12.44 -0.68
CA LEU A 231 12.50 12.76 -1.44
C LEU A 231 12.91 11.52 -2.24
N PHE A 232 13.06 11.67 -3.55
CA PHE A 232 13.68 10.69 -4.43
C PHE A 232 15.06 11.20 -4.84
N LEU A 233 16.10 10.43 -4.54
CA LEU A 233 17.50 10.81 -4.72
C LEU A 233 18.31 9.55 -5.03
N ALA A 234 19.38 9.69 -5.82
CA ALA A 234 20.29 8.59 -6.15
C ALA A 234 20.95 8.03 -4.87
N TYR A 235 21.27 6.74 -4.85
CA TYR A 235 22.04 6.16 -3.73
C TYR A 235 23.49 6.64 -3.72
N GLU A 236 24.11 6.74 -4.90
CA GLU A 236 25.52 7.09 -5.11
C GLU A 236 25.64 8.22 -6.14
N GLY A 237 26.82 8.85 -6.24
CA GLY A 237 27.09 10.00 -7.12
C GLY A 237 27.22 11.33 -6.37
N GLU A 238 27.41 12.44 -7.09
CA GLU A 238 27.64 13.78 -6.52
C GLU A 238 26.44 14.25 -5.67
N GLU A 239 25.24 14.28 -6.25
CA GLU A 239 23.98 14.54 -5.55
C GLU A 239 23.30 13.23 -5.16
N SER A 240 23.65 12.67 -4.00
CA SER A 240 23.19 11.33 -3.58
C SER A 240 23.02 11.17 -2.07
N PHE A 241 22.34 10.10 -1.66
CA PHE A 241 22.18 9.75 -0.25
C PHE A 241 23.51 9.48 0.47
N GLN A 242 24.55 9.03 -0.23
CA GLN A 242 25.87 8.79 0.37
C GLN A 242 26.55 10.08 0.87
N ASN A 243 26.18 11.23 0.29
CA ASN A 243 26.80 12.53 0.59
C ASN A 243 25.91 13.44 1.45
N LEU A 244 24.83 12.92 2.05
CA LEU A 244 23.92 13.66 2.95
C LEU A 244 24.30 13.53 4.43
#